data_AF-A0A382CNM0-F1
#
_entry.id   AF-A0A382CNM0-F1
#
_cell.length_a   1.000
_cell.length_b   1.000
_cell.length_c   1.000
_cell.angle_alpha   90.00
_cell.angle_beta   90.00
_cell.angle_gamma   90.00
#
_symmetry.space_group_name_H-M   'P 1'
#
loop_
_entity.id
_entity.type
_entity.pdbx_description
1 polymer ?
#
loop_
_entity_poly.entity_id
_entity_poly.type
_entity_poly.pdbx_seq_one_letter_code
_entity_poly.pdbx_strand_id
1 'polypeptide(L)'
;MNPLSVVWDVLFVDSSITDSKTSGKMISNMGEYVGVPVRDIMNWNTVMKGQKTSGAGFTSGLRFVIDVSEDTKEPVIRLADRLLSFEHELCATSSVSLAEKLPVPLDRKTRKAFPDIGRLMLSVRFTHGLGYDDAKKIKNAMGTQTKETKDGLNPLGTGKGSSGAKFSEEFRSMMSDPYWFRTFPVGGRGWDEVRVTGGADGGVYELGFDLREGVNGLVEASEGIWWEKLDPDELTLSPTLVVDCSEKLSCLFDPSNFHHLQNPEESDDLIRKVLETEDQQTGDEDVKEDVSYTLGRITRGRRIPRQMGDEH
;
A
#
# COMPACT_ATOMS: atom_id res chain seq x y z
N MET A 1 -5.45 2.65 22.93
CA MET A 1 -5.18 3.73 21.95
C MET A 1 -4.25 3.12 20.92
N ASN A 2 -4.47 3.35 19.64
CA ASN A 2 -3.60 2.77 18.62
C ASN A 2 -2.20 3.40 18.71
N PRO A 3 -1.13 2.66 18.37
CA PRO A 3 0.22 3.22 18.33
C PRO A 3 0.30 4.43 17.39
N LEU A 4 0.94 5.50 17.85
CA LEU A 4 1.12 6.74 17.10
C LEU A 4 2.56 6.87 16.63
N SER A 5 2.75 7.48 15.47
CA SER A 5 4.07 7.73 14.93
C SER A 5 4.14 9.11 14.28
N VAL A 6 5.23 9.82 14.51
CA VAL A 6 5.59 11.00 13.72
C VAL A 6 6.29 10.50 12.46
N VAL A 7 5.77 10.91 11.31
CA VAL A 7 6.33 10.59 9.99
C VAL A 7 6.94 11.85 9.43
N TRP A 8 8.25 11.82 9.22
CA TRP A 8 9.03 12.95 8.72
C TRP A 8 9.58 12.63 7.33
N ASP A 9 9.10 13.37 6.33
CA ASP A 9 9.49 13.24 4.94
C ASP A 9 10.43 14.38 4.55
N VAL A 10 11.56 14.02 3.95
CA VAL A 10 12.54 14.95 3.37
C VAL A 10 12.77 14.57 1.92
N LEU A 11 12.26 15.39 1.01
CA LEU A 11 12.47 15.25 -0.43
C LEU A 11 13.74 15.98 -0.85
N PHE A 12 14.47 15.37 -1.77
CA PHE A 12 15.75 15.86 -2.25
C PHE A 12 15.57 16.86 -3.39
N VAL A 13 16.52 17.78 -3.53
CA VAL A 13 16.61 18.63 -4.72
C VAL A 13 16.96 17.78 -5.95
N ASP A 14 16.36 18.08 -7.11
CA ASP A 14 16.48 17.29 -8.35
C ASP A 14 17.93 16.97 -8.74
N SER A 15 18.84 17.94 -8.56
CA SER A 15 20.26 17.80 -8.87
C SER A 15 20.98 16.74 -8.04
N SER A 16 20.44 16.38 -6.87
CA SER A 16 21.04 15.44 -5.92
C SER A 16 20.49 14.02 -6.04
N ILE A 17 19.38 13.81 -6.75
CA ILE A 17 18.70 12.50 -6.89
C ILE A 17 19.60 11.47 -7.57
N THR A 18 20.41 11.89 -8.55
CA THR A 18 21.28 10.99 -9.31
C THR A 18 22.63 10.71 -8.65
N ASP A 19 22.99 11.45 -7.60
CA ASP A 19 24.22 11.23 -6.83
C ASP A 19 24.02 10.11 -5.80
N SER A 20 24.79 9.03 -5.96
CA SER A 20 24.74 7.85 -5.09
C SER A 20 25.14 8.12 -3.64
N LYS A 21 25.76 9.27 -3.35
CA LYS A 21 26.16 9.67 -2.00
C LYS A 21 25.11 10.50 -1.27
N THR A 22 24.13 11.07 -1.96
CA THR A 22 23.10 11.96 -1.37
C THR A 22 22.37 11.27 -0.24
N SER A 23 21.85 10.06 -0.47
CA SER A 23 21.07 9.35 0.55
C SER A 23 21.88 9.08 1.82
N GLY A 24 23.14 8.68 1.70
CA GLY A 24 24.01 8.43 2.86
C GLY A 24 24.26 9.70 3.67
N LYS A 25 24.60 10.81 3.00
CA LYS A 25 24.76 12.12 3.65
C LYS A 25 23.48 12.56 4.35
N MET A 26 22.34 12.43 3.68
CA MET A 26 21.04 12.84 4.22
C MET A 26 20.62 11.98 5.41
N ILE A 27 20.88 10.66 5.40
CA ILE A 27 20.63 9.79 6.56
C ILE A 27 21.43 10.25 7.78
N SER A 28 22.72 10.55 7.62
CA SER A 28 23.54 11.03 8.74
C SER A 28 23.05 12.37 9.26
N ASN A 29 22.81 13.35 8.39
CA ASN A 29 22.34 14.68 8.80
C ASN A 29 20.94 14.63 9.44
N MET A 30 19.99 13.91 8.85
CA MET A 30 18.65 13.74 9.41
C MET A 30 18.69 12.97 10.73
N GLY A 31 19.52 11.94 10.82
CA GLY A 31 19.71 11.12 12.02
C GLY A 31 20.35 11.87 13.19
N GLU A 32 21.31 12.75 12.92
CA GLU A 32 21.85 13.64 13.94
C GLU A 32 20.82 14.71 14.34
N TYR A 33 20.06 15.22 13.36
CA TYR A 33 19.07 16.28 13.59
C TYR A 33 17.83 15.81 14.34
N VAL A 34 17.36 14.57 14.18
CA VAL A 34 16.15 14.08 14.83
C VAL A 34 16.32 14.02 16.36
N GLY A 35 17.50 13.60 16.82
CA GLY A 35 17.87 13.56 18.24
C GLY A 35 17.04 12.61 19.11
N VAL A 36 16.23 11.72 18.52
CA VAL A 36 15.45 10.67 19.19
C VAL A 36 15.53 9.36 18.39
N PRO A 37 15.25 8.19 18.99
CA PRO A 37 15.27 6.91 18.27
C PRO A 37 14.30 6.90 17.08
N VAL A 38 14.80 6.50 15.91
CA VAL A 38 13.99 6.30 14.70
C VAL A 38 13.67 4.82 14.57
N ARG A 39 12.39 4.50 14.38
CA ARG A 39 11.91 3.12 14.25
C ARG A 39 12.26 2.56 12.87
N ASP A 40 11.83 3.29 11.84
CA ASP A 40 11.97 2.87 10.44
C ASP A 40 12.51 4.03 9.59
N ILE A 41 13.35 3.70 8.60
CA ILE A 41 13.71 4.61 7.52
C ILE A 41 13.17 4.04 6.22
N MET A 42 12.50 4.87 5.44
CA MET A 42 12.04 4.52 4.10
C MET A 42 12.69 5.44 3.08
N ASN A 43 12.94 4.94 1.87
CA ASN A 43 13.34 5.79 0.76
C ASN A 43 12.21 5.94 -0.27
N TRP A 44 11.99 7.18 -0.69
CA TRP A 44 11.18 7.52 -1.84
C TRP A 44 12.05 7.26 -3.07
N ASN A 45 11.61 6.40 -3.98
CA ASN A 45 12.34 6.13 -5.21
C ASN A 45 11.58 6.67 -6.42
N THR A 46 12.27 7.47 -7.24
CA THR A 46 11.76 7.97 -8.52
C THR A 46 12.46 7.23 -9.66
N VAL A 47 11.68 6.81 -10.65
CA VAL A 47 12.21 6.28 -11.92
C VAL A 47 12.30 7.45 -12.90
N MET A 48 13.50 7.77 -13.37
CA MET A 48 13.70 8.87 -14.31
C MET A 48 13.26 8.48 -15.72
N LYS A 49 12.81 9.46 -16.51
CA LYS A 49 12.39 9.25 -17.91
C LYS A 49 13.51 8.56 -18.71
N GLY A 50 13.20 7.42 -19.32
CA GLY A 50 14.16 6.62 -20.11
C GLY A 50 14.89 5.50 -19.34
N GLN A 51 14.72 5.40 -18.01
CA GLN A 51 15.18 4.22 -17.28
C GLN A 51 14.21 3.04 -17.44
N LYS A 52 14.75 1.82 -17.40
CA LYS A 52 13.93 0.61 -17.28
C LYS A 52 13.18 0.66 -15.95
N THR A 53 11.85 0.56 -16.02
CA THR A 53 10.93 0.52 -14.85
C THR A 53 11.27 -0.57 -13.85
N SER A 54 11.93 -1.64 -14.29
CA SER A 54 12.40 -2.76 -13.47
C SER A 54 13.64 -2.47 -12.61
N GLY A 55 14.27 -1.30 -12.76
CA GLY A 55 15.36 -0.84 -11.90
C GLY A 55 14.87 -0.33 -10.54
N ALA A 56 15.75 -0.28 -9.53
CA ALA A 56 15.42 0.25 -8.21
C ALA A 56 14.95 1.72 -8.23
N GLY A 57 15.31 2.47 -9.27
CA GLY A 57 15.11 3.91 -9.33
C GLY A 57 16.21 4.64 -8.56
N PHE A 58 16.11 5.96 -8.53
CA PHE A 58 16.96 6.81 -7.70
C PHE A 58 16.21 7.25 -6.46
N THR A 59 16.90 7.33 -5.33
CA THR A 59 16.30 7.85 -4.11
C THR A 59 16.08 9.35 -4.26
N SER A 60 14.83 9.76 -4.25
CA SER A 60 14.38 11.16 -4.36
C SER A 60 13.99 11.76 -3.01
N GLY A 61 14.01 10.96 -1.95
CA GLY A 61 13.73 11.44 -0.61
C GLY A 61 13.82 10.33 0.44
N LEU A 62 13.77 10.73 1.70
CA LEU A 62 13.80 9.83 2.86
C LEU A 62 12.60 10.12 3.75
N ARG A 63 12.08 9.06 4.36
CA ARG A 63 11.03 9.10 5.37
C ARG A 63 11.57 8.48 6.65
N PHE A 64 11.50 9.22 7.75
CA PHE A 64 11.80 8.70 9.08
C PHE A 64 10.48 8.48 9.80
N VAL A 65 10.32 7.30 10.41
CA VAL A 65 9.15 6.98 11.23
C VAL A 65 9.60 6.86 12.67
N ILE A 66 9.02 7.70 13.52
CA ILE A 66 9.40 7.85 14.92
C ILE A 66 8.20 7.41 15.76
N ASP A 67 8.40 6.43 16.63
CA ASP A 67 7.34 5.97 17.52
C ASP A 67 7.16 6.99 18.65
N VAL A 68 5.92 7.46 18.82
CA VAL A 68 5.52 8.43 19.85
C VAL A 68 4.32 7.92 20.65
N SER A 69 4.07 6.60 20.62
CA SER A 69 2.88 5.99 21.22
C SER A 69 2.76 6.24 22.72
N GLU A 70 3.90 6.35 23.41
CA GLU A 70 3.99 6.58 24.86
C GLU A 70 4.23 8.06 25.22
N ASP A 71 4.36 8.93 24.21
CA ASP A 71 4.63 10.35 24.43
C ASP A 71 3.35 11.14 24.73
N THR A 72 3.51 12.19 25.53
CA THR A 72 2.46 13.18 25.73
C THR A 72 2.42 14.19 24.58
N LYS A 73 1.34 14.96 24.47
CA LYS A 73 1.10 15.91 23.37
C LYS A 73 2.25 16.91 23.18
N GLU A 74 2.74 17.51 24.25
CA GLU A 74 3.75 18.58 24.18
C GLU A 74 5.11 18.10 23.62
N PRO A 75 5.68 16.95 24.04
CA PRO A 75 6.83 16.34 23.37
C PRO A 75 6.63 16.11 21.88
N VAL A 76 5.47 15.58 21.46
CA VAL A 76 5.17 15.30 20.05
C VAL A 76 5.16 16.58 19.22
N ILE A 77 4.52 17.64 19.72
CA ILE A 77 4.50 18.95 19.04
C ILE A 77 5.91 19.52 18.92
N ARG A 78 6.71 19.50 20.01
CA ARG A 78 8.09 19.99 19.97
C ARG A 78 8.96 19.22 18.98
N LEU A 79 8.77 17.89 18.90
CA LEU A 79 9.44 17.06 17.91
C LEU A 79 9.01 17.48 16.50
N ALA A 80 7.71 17.59 16.23
CA ALA A 80 7.20 17.98 14.93
C ALA A 80 7.72 19.37 14.48
N ASP A 81 7.67 20.37 15.36
CA ASP A 81 8.14 21.73 15.08
C ASP A 81 9.65 21.76 14.76
N ARG A 82 10.44 20.98 15.52
CA ARG A 82 11.87 20.79 15.24
C ARG A 82 12.07 20.20 13.85
N LEU A 83 11.41 19.09 13.54
CA LEU A 83 11.58 18.38 12.26
C LEU A 83 11.11 19.21 11.05
N LEU A 84 10.07 20.03 11.21
CA LEU A 84 9.61 20.99 10.20
C LEU A 84 10.64 22.10 9.93
N SER A 85 11.44 22.45 10.94
CA SER A 85 12.48 23.48 10.85
C SER A 85 13.81 22.95 10.29
N PHE A 86 13.83 21.72 9.75
CA PHE A 86 15.03 21.14 9.17
C PHE A 86 15.38 21.78 7.84
N GLU A 87 16.59 22.33 7.76
CA GLU A 87 17.15 22.91 6.55
C GLU A 87 18.47 22.21 6.18
N HIS A 88 18.62 21.88 4.91
CA HIS A 88 19.85 21.28 4.36
C HIS A 88 19.95 21.61 2.86
N GLU A 89 21.16 21.80 2.33
CA GLU A 89 21.37 22.19 0.92
C GLU A 89 20.80 21.19 -0.10
N LEU A 90 20.70 19.92 0.30
CA LEU A 90 20.15 18.83 -0.53
C LEU A 90 18.65 18.62 -0.30
N CYS A 91 18.03 19.34 0.63
CA CYS A 91 16.60 19.26 0.95
C CYS A 91 15.82 20.25 0.07
N ALA A 92 14.87 19.74 -0.71
CA ALA A 92 13.91 20.57 -1.43
C ALA A 92 12.67 20.84 -0.58
N THR A 93 12.21 19.85 0.17
CA THR A 93 10.99 19.95 0.97
C THR A 93 11.12 19.08 2.21
N SER A 94 10.78 19.63 3.35
CA SER A 94 10.60 18.90 4.60
C SER A 94 9.14 18.97 5.03
N SER A 95 8.55 17.84 5.39
CA SER A 95 7.17 17.79 5.87
C SER A 95 7.02 16.78 6.98
N VAL A 96 6.12 17.07 7.91
CA VAL A 96 5.84 16.22 9.06
C VAL A 96 4.36 15.90 9.07
N SER A 97 4.04 14.63 9.31
CA SER A 97 2.68 14.15 9.50
C SER A 97 2.60 13.24 10.72
N LEU A 98 1.40 13.11 11.28
CA LEU A 98 1.12 12.15 12.34
C LEU A 98 0.41 10.95 11.72
N ALA A 99 0.89 9.75 12.01
CA ALA A 99 0.32 8.50 11.54
C ALA A 99 -0.15 7.67 12.75
N GLU A 100 -1.30 7.03 12.58
CA GLU A 100 -1.85 6.07 13.54
C GLU A 100 -1.74 4.67 12.94
N LYS A 101 -1.19 3.73 13.72
CA LYS A 101 -1.12 2.32 13.31
C LYS A 101 -2.43 1.63 13.65
N LEU A 102 -3.19 1.32 12.62
CA LEU A 102 -4.48 0.66 12.77
C LEU A 102 -4.31 -0.85 13.06
N PRO A 103 -5.25 -1.45 13.80
CA PRO A 103 -5.31 -2.90 13.94
C PRO A 103 -5.65 -3.55 12.59
N VAL A 104 -5.07 -4.73 12.34
CA VAL A 104 -5.43 -5.58 11.21
C VAL A 104 -5.83 -6.95 11.78
N PRO A 105 -7.09 -7.40 11.61
CA PRO A 105 -8.19 -6.72 10.93
C PRO A 105 -8.66 -5.45 11.69
N LEU A 106 -9.24 -4.49 10.96
CA LEU A 106 -9.82 -3.28 11.57
C LEU A 106 -10.97 -3.67 12.48
N ASP A 107 -11.01 -3.11 13.69
CA ASP A 107 -12.19 -3.23 14.55
C ASP A 107 -13.37 -2.44 13.98
N ARG A 108 -14.60 -2.81 14.37
CA ARG A 108 -15.84 -2.22 13.83
C ARG A 108 -15.88 -0.69 13.99
N LYS A 109 -15.33 -0.15 15.09
CA LYS A 109 -15.36 1.29 15.36
C LYS A 109 -14.37 2.03 14.46
N THR A 110 -13.14 1.53 14.33
CA THR A 110 -12.14 2.11 13.44
C THR A 110 -12.60 2.05 11.98
N ARG A 111 -13.16 0.91 11.53
CA ARG A 111 -13.72 0.78 10.18
C ARG A 111 -14.81 1.82 9.87
N LYS A 112 -15.68 2.15 10.82
CA LYS A 112 -16.73 3.19 10.65
C LYS A 112 -16.17 4.61 10.58
N ALA A 113 -15.02 4.87 11.20
CA ALA A 113 -14.40 6.20 11.26
C ALA A 113 -13.44 6.47 10.09
N PHE A 114 -13.00 5.41 9.40
CA PHE A 114 -12.20 5.55 8.19
C PHE A 114 -13.09 6.00 7.04
N PRO A 115 -12.66 7.00 6.24
CA PRO A 115 -13.33 7.25 4.98
C PRO A 115 -13.23 5.97 4.15
N ASP A 116 -14.38 5.45 3.72
CA ASP A 116 -14.39 4.55 2.60
C ASP A 116 -13.75 5.34 1.44
N ILE A 117 -12.68 4.77 0.86
CA ILE A 117 -12.05 5.12 -0.42
C ILE A 117 -10.67 5.81 -0.35
N GLY A 118 -9.76 5.24 -1.16
CA GLY A 118 -8.85 6.03 -1.99
C GLY A 118 -7.43 5.51 -2.11
N ARG A 119 -7.00 4.55 -1.28
CA ARG A 119 -5.65 4.01 -1.35
C ARG A 119 -5.61 2.50 -1.22
N LEU A 120 -5.15 1.82 -2.27
CA LEU A 120 -4.72 0.43 -2.18
C LEU A 120 -3.23 0.45 -1.84
N MET A 121 -2.85 -0.19 -0.73
CA MET A 121 -1.45 -0.38 -0.37
C MET A 121 -1.12 -1.87 -0.37
N LEU A 122 -0.23 -2.29 -1.26
CA LEU A 122 0.36 -3.62 -1.22
C LEU A 122 1.66 -3.54 -0.44
N SER A 123 1.70 -4.15 0.75
CA SER A 123 2.91 -4.25 1.57
C SER A 123 3.47 -5.66 1.47
N VAL A 124 4.71 -5.78 1.01
CA VAL A 124 5.39 -7.05 0.79
C VAL A 124 6.60 -7.06 1.70
N ARG A 125 6.50 -7.82 2.79
CA ARG A 125 7.62 -8.03 3.72
C ARG A 125 8.44 -9.21 3.25
N PHE A 126 9.70 -8.95 2.90
CA PHE A 126 10.67 -10.00 2.66
C PHE A 126 11.24 -10.45 4.00
N THR A 127 10.66 -11.50 4.57
CA THR A 127 11.30 -12.22 5.69
C THR A 127 12.44 -13.07 5.13
N HIS A 128 13.31 -13.60 5.99
CA HIS A 128 14.28 -14.64 5.61
C HIS A 128 13.58 -15.91 5.03
N GLY A 129 12.25 -15.94 5.04
CA GLY A 129 11.33 -17.01 4.68
C GLY A 129 11.09 -17.22 3.19
N LEU A 130 12.15 -17.32 2.40
CA LEU A 130 12.13 -18.36 1.35
C LEU A 130 12.70 -19.70 1.87
N GLY A 131 13.03 -19.77 3.17
CA GLY A 131 13.63 -20.97 3.79
C GLY A 131 15.05 -21.23 3.30
N TYR A 132 15.77 -20.18 2.89
CA TYR A 132 17.12 -20.31 2.36
C TYR A 132 18.16 -20.10 3.47
N ASP A 133 18.90 -21.17 3.76
CA ASP A 133 20.04 -21.12 4.71
C ASP A 133 21.36 -20.78 4.01
N ASP A 134 21.38 -20.79 2.67
CA ASP A 134 22.57 -20.56 1.85
C ASP A 134 22.79 -19.08 1.52
N ALA A 135 23.97 -18.56 1.85
CA ALA A 135 24.34 -17.15 1.67
C ALA A 135 24.26 -16.66 0.21
N LYS A 136 24.47 -17.53 -0.79
CA LYS A 136 24.37 -17.16 -2.20
C LYS A 136 22.91 -17.05 -2.63
N LYS A 137 22.04 -17.97 -2.18
CA LYS A 137 20.60 -17.88 -2.40
C LYS A 137 19.99 -16.65 -1.74
N ILE A 138 20.39 -16.32 -0.51
CA ILE A 138 19.98 -15.10 0.18
C ILE A 138 20.40 -13.85 -0.63
N LYS A 139 21.67 -13.76 -1.05
CA LYS A 139 22.14 -12.63 -1.87
C LYS A 139 21.41 -12.50 -3.20
N ASN A 140 21.12 -13.62 -3.86
CA ASN A 140 20.37 -13.62 -5.12
C ASN A 140 18.94 -13.14 -4.90
N ALA A 141 18.25 -13.65 -3.87
CA ALA A 141 16.90 -13.21 -3.50
C ALA A 141 16.88 -11.71 -3.21
N MET A 142 17.80 -11.20 -2.38
CA MET A 142 17.96 -9.76 -2.12
C MET A 142 18.15 -8.97 -3.42
N GLY A 143 18.93 -9.48 -4.38
CA GLY A 143 19.16 -8.85 -5.67
C GLY A 143 17.92 -8.78 -6.57
N THR A 144 16.96 -9.71 -6.43
CA THR A 144 15.75 -9.78 -7.26
C THR A 144 14.51 -9.17 -6.61
N GLN A 145 14.50 -8.93 -5.29
CA GLN A 145 13.38 -8.35 -4.53
C GLN A 145 12.69 -7.17 -5.23
N THR A 146 13.49 -6.19 -5.66
CA THR A 146 12.99 -5.01 -6.36
C THR A 146 12.27 -5.41 -7.64
N LYS A 147 12.88 -6.26 -8.48
CA LYS A 147 12.30 -6.69 -9.74
C LYS A 147 11.02 -7.50 -9.52
N GLU A 148 11.05 -8.45 -8.58
CA GLU A 148 9.90 -9.29 -8.26
C GLU A 148 8.72 -8.48 -7.70
N THR A 149 9.00 -7.45 -6.91
CA THR A 149 7.95 -6.54 -6.43
C THR A 149 7.47 -5.60 -7.54
N LYS A 150 8.40 -5.00 -8.29
CA LYS A 150 8.09 -3.97 -9.30
C LYS A 150 7.39 -4.54 -10.52
N ASP A 151 7.90 -5.64 -11.02
CA ASP A 151 7.36 -6.28 -12.21
C ASP A 151 6.26 -7.24 -11.79
N GLY A 152 6.52 -8.09 -10.79
CA GLY A 152 5.64 -9.20 -10.43
C GLY A 152 4.39 -8.86 -9.63
N LEU A 153 4.37 -7.74 -8.90
CA LEU A 153 3.26 -7.36 -8.01
C LEU A 153 2.63 -6.02 -8.35
N ASN A 154 3.16 -5.29 -9.34
CA ASN A 154 2.51 -4.09 -9.85
C ASN A 154 1.35 -4.47 -10.79
N PRO A 155 0.08 -4.23 -10.41
CA PRO A 155 -1.06 -4.53 -11.27
C PRO A 155 -1.03 -3.75 -12.58
N LEU A 156 -0.31 -2.62 -12.69
CA LEU A 156 -0.27 -1.83 -13.93
C LEU A 156 0.64 -2.41 -15.01
N GLY A 157 1.67 -3.17 -14.63
CA GLY A 157 2.66 -3.67 -15.58
C GLY A 157 2.06 -4.70 -16.55
N THR A 158 2.42 -4.65 -17.83
CA THR A 158 2.06 -5.71 -18.79
C THR A 158 3.31 -6.43 -19.28
N GLY A 159 3.21 -7.74 -19.53
CA GLY A 159 4.32 -8.56 -20.05
C GLY A 159 4.73 -9.74 -19.16
N LYS A 160 5.80 -10.44 -19.57
CA LYS A 160 6.26 -11.69 -18.94
C LYS A 160 6.72 -11.46 -17.50
N GLY A 161 6.09 -12.15 -16.56
CA GLY A 161 6.39 -12.05 -15.14
C GLY A 161 5.66 -10.90 -14.43
N SER A 162 4.75 -10.19 -15.11
CA SER A 162 3.91 -9.18 -14.50
C SER A 162 2.60 -9.73 -13.94
N SER A 163 2.14 -9.18 -12.81
CA SER A 163 0.79 -9.44 -12.31
C SER A 163 -0.32 -8.80 -13.13
N GLY A 164 -0.03 -7.79 -13.96
CA GLY A 164 -1.10 -7.02 -14.63
C GLY A 164 -1.99 -7.83 -15.58
N ALA A 165 -1.53 -8.97 -16.09
CA ALA A 165 -2.38 -9.90 -16.85
C ALA A 165 -3.53 -10.49 -16.03
N LYS A 166 -3.40 -10.50 -14.69
CA LYS A 166 -4.43 -10.98 -13.75
C LYS A 166 -5.48 -9.91 -13.40
N PHE A 167 -5.35 -8.73 -13.98
CA PHE A 167 -6.25 -7.60 -13.76
C PHE A 167 -6.81 -7.13 -15.10
N SER A 168 -8.10 -6.80 -15.13
CA SER A 168 -8.72 -6.24 -16.33
C SER A 168 -8.12 -4.86 -16.62
N GLU A 169 -8.13 -4.45 -17.88
CA GLU A 169 -7.61 -3.13 -18.27
C GLU A 169 -8.36 -2.01 -17.57
N GLU A 170 -9.66 -2.18 -17.41
CA GLU A 170 -10.56 -1.27 -16.74
C GLU A 170 -10.26 -1.15 -15.25
N PHE A 171 -9.87 -2.24 -14.60
CA PHE A 171 -9.45 -2.19 -13.20
C PHE A 171 -8.10 -1.49 -13.04
N ARG A 172 -7.18 -1.73 -13.97
CA ARG A 172 -5.85 -1.11 -13.96
C ARG A 172 -5.95 0.40 -14.21
N SER A 173 -6.83 0.85 -15.11
CA SER A 173 -6.99 2.27 -15.42
C SER A 173 -7.57 3.11 -14.27
N MET A 174 -8.19 2.49 -13.27
CA MET A 174 -8.64 3.18 -12.05
C MET A 174 -7.50 3.58 -11.11
N MET A 175 -6.31 3.00 -11.28
CA MET A 175 -5.19 3.21 -10.37
C MET A 175 -4.26 4.30 -10.90
N SER A 176 -3.81 5.20 -10.01
CA SER A 176 -2.68 6.07 -10.31
C SER A 176 -1.40 5.27 -10.56
N ASP A 177 -0.39 5.93 -11.11
CA ASP A 177 0.98 5.43 -10.99
C ASP A 177 1.29 5.11 -9.51
N PRO A 178 1.94 3.96 -9.22
CA PRO A 178 2.22 3.57 -7.86
C PRO A 178 3.20 4.53 -7.19
N TYR A 179 2.90 4.88 -5.94
CA TYR A 179 3.88 5.41 -4.99
C TYR A 179 4.70 4.26 -4.43
N TRP A 180 6.02 4.40 -4.44
CA TRP A 180 6.95 3.34 -4.04
C TRP A 180 7.67 3.73 -2.77
N PHE A 181 7.48 2.92 -1.73
CA PHE A 181 8.30 3.03 -0.53
C PHE A 181 9.02 1.73 -0.30
N ARG A 182 10.22 1.86 0.25
CA ARG A 182 10.93 0.71 0.74
C ARG A 182 11.41 0.97 2.14
N THR A 183 10.98 0.11 3.05
CA THR A 183 11.19 0.23 4.49
C THR A 183 12.40 -0.58 4.89
N PHE A 184 13.29 0.05 5.65
CA PHE A 184 14.48 -0.55 6.23
C PHE A 184 14.38 -0.45 7.76
N PRO A 185 14.48 -1.58 8.48
CA PRO A 185 14.53 -1.52 9.94
C PRO A 185 15.86 -0.91 10.38
N VAL A 186 15.81 0.10 11.25
CA VAL A 186 17.02 0.80 11.74
C VAL A 186 17.63 0.08 12.93
N GLY A 187 16.82 -0.61 13.74
CA GLY A 187 17.26 -1.56 14.77
C GLY A 187 18.26 -1.03 15.79
N GLY A 188 18.31 0.30 16.02
CA GLY A 188 19.26 0.94 16.94
C GLY A 188 20.71 1.03 16.43
N ARG A 189 20.96 0.85 15.12
CA ARG A 189 22.29 0.96 14.50
C ARG A 189 22.79 2.40 14.43
N GLY A 190 24.11 2.58 14.37
CA GLY A 190 24.73 3.89 14.08
C GLY A 190 24.35 4.38 12.67
N TRP A 191 24.19 5.69 12.49
CA TRP A 191 23.73 6.28 11.22
C TRP A 191 24.64 5.97 10.03
N ASP A 192 25.93 5.78 10.29
CA ASP A 192 26.97 5.39 9.33
C ASP A 192 26.83 3.92 8.85
N GLU A 193 26.13 3.10 9.62
CA GLU A 193 25.87 1.69 9.29
C GLU A 193 24.55 1.48 8.55
N VAL A 194 23.66 2.49 8.55
CA VAL A 194 22.36 2.44 7.86
C VAL A 194 22.57 2.58 6.35
N ARG A 195 22.30 1.51 5.60
CA ARG A 195 22.36 1.51 4.13
C ARG A 195 20.97 1.35 3.52
N VAL A 196 20.52 2.35 2.77
CA VAL A 196 19.25 2.34 2.01
C VAL A 196 19.41 2.00 0.52
N THR A 197 20.57 1.46 0.14
CA THR A 197 20.92 1.12 -1.25
C THR A 197 20.86 -0.39 -1.51
N GLY A 198 20.23 -0.82 -2.61
CA GLY A 198 20.14 -2.24 -3.01
C GLY A 198 19.27 -3.11 -2.09
N GLY A 199 19.00 -4.37 -2.44
CA GLY A 199 18.15 -5.34 -1.69
C GLY A 199 18.42 -5.42 -0.17
N ALA A 200 17.41 -5.72 0.64
CA ALA A 200 17.49 -5.62 2.10
C ALA A 200 16.95 -6.91 2.72
N ASP A 201 17.73 -7.41 3.66
CA ASP A 201 17.32 -8.53 4.49
C ASP A 201 16.29 -8.04 5.51
N GLY A 202 15.06 -8.54 5.44
CA GLY A 202 13.95 -8.00 6.23
C GLY A 202 13.26 -6.76 5.65
N GLY A 203 13.59 -6.35 4.42
CA GLY A 203 13.02 -5.16 3.79
C GLY A 203 11.52 -5.30 3.49
N VAL A 204 10.77 -4.20 3.57
CA VAL A 204 9.37 -4.14 3.13
C VAL A 204 9.29 -3.27 1.88
N TYR A 205 8.55 -3.71 0.87
CA TYR A 205 8.19 -2.88 -0.28
C TYR A 205 6.71 -2.53 -0.19
N GLU A 206 6.40 -1.25 -0.34
CA GLU A 206 5.03 -0.75 -0.33
C GLU A 206 4.70 -0.13 -1.69
N LEU A 207 3.61 -0.60 -2.29
CA LEU A 207 3.01 -0.03 -3.50
C LEU A 207 1.70 0.62 -3.10
N GLY A 208 1.66 1.95 -3.11
CA GLY A 208 0.44 2.73 -2.89
C GLY A 208 -0.16 3.17 -4.22
N PHE A 209 -1.45 2.93 -4.42
CA PHE A 209 -2.20 3.41 -5.59
C PHE A 209 -3.28 4.37 -5.11
N ASP A 210 -3.43 5.50 -5.76
CA ASP A 210 -4.60 6.36 -5.59
C ASP A 210 -5.74 5.83 -6.47
N LEU A 211 -6.89 5.55 -5.85
CA LEU A 211 -8.09 5.05 -6.52
C LEU A 211 -9.21 6.09 -6.59
N ARG A 212 -8.99 7.31 -6.05
CA ARG A 212 -10.06 8.30 -5.88
C ARG A 212 -10.70 8.70 -7.20
N GLU A 213 -9.91 8.84 -8.27
CA GLU A 213 -10.42 9.19 -9.59
C GLU A 213 -11.35 8.09 -10.15
N GLY A 214 -10.90 6.83 -10.15
CA GLY A 214 -11.71 5.71 -10.62
C GLY A 214 -12.98 5.52 -9.80
N VAL A 215 -12.90 5.71 -8.47
CA VAL A 215 -14.08 5.61 -7.62
C VAL A 215 -15.04 6.76 -7.84
N ASN A 216 -14.57 8.01 -7.97
CA ASN A 216 -15.44 9.14 -8.29
C ASN A 216 -16.20 8.89 -9.60
N GLY A 217 -15.51 8.36 -10.62
CA GLY A 217 -16.14 7.95 -11.88
C GLY A 217 -17.21 6.87 -11.70
N LEU A 218 -16.99 5.88 -10.83
CA LEU A 218 -18.00 4.86 -10.52
C LEU A 218 -19.19 5.43 -9.74
N VAL A 219 -18.97 6.32 -8.78
CA VAL A 219 -20.04 6.99 -8.03
C VAL A 219 -20.91 7.80 -8.98
N GLU A 220 -20.31 8.63 -9.83
CA GLU A 220 -21.04 9.42 -10.83
C GLU A 220 -21.82 8.54 -11.82
N ALA A 221 -21.22 7.46 -12.31
CA ALA A 221 -21.87 6.57 -13.26
C ALA A 221 -23.00 5.73 -12.65
N SER A 222 -22.99 5.53 -11.34
CA SER A 222 -23.98 4.71 -10.62
C SER A 222 -25.17 5.50 -10.09
N GLU A 223 -25.09 6.83 -10.07
CA GLU A 223 -26.21 7.69 -9.66
C GLU A 223 -27.41 7.52 -10.60
N GLY A 224 -28.59 7.30 -10.04
CA GLY A 224 -29.84 7.03 -10.77
C GLY A 224 -29.95 5.61 -11.33
N ILE A 225 -28.95 4.75 -11.11
CA ILE A 225 -28.98 3.34 -11.53
C ILE A 225 -28.90 2.42 -10.32
N TRP A 226 -27.85 2.57 -9.51
CA TRP A 226 -27.68 1.77 -8.29
C TRP A 226 -28.23 2.46 -7.06
N TRP A 227 -28.28 3.77 -7.06
CA TRP A 227 -28.73 4.56 -5.92
C TRP A 227 -29.27 5.89 -6.41
N GLU A 228 -30.21 6.45 -5.66
CA GLU A 228 -30.76 7.77 -5.92
C GLU A 228 -30.39 8.71 -4.77
N LYS A 229 -30.26 10.01 -5.06
CA LYS A 229 -30.13 11.01 -4.01
C LYS A 229 -31.35 10.92 -3.10
N LEU A 230 -31.11 10.93 -1.79
CA LEU A 230 -32.18 11.03 -0.80
C LEU A 230 -32.97 12.32 -1.05
N ASP A 231 -34.28 12.20 -1.21
CA ASP A 231 -35.15 13.36 -1.38
C ASP A 231 -35.06 14.26 -0.12
N PRO A 232 -34.69 15.54 -0.27
CA PRO A 232 -34.68 16.49 0.84
C PRO A 232 -36.03 16.60 1.56
N ASP A 233 -37.13 16.36 0.84
CA ASP A 233 -38.50 16.46 1.36
C ASP A 233 -38.99 15.15 2.00
N GLU A 234 -38.34 14.01 1.76
CA GLU A 234 -38.62 12.71 2.38
C GLU A 234 -37.59 12.30 3.46
N LEU A 235 -36.89 13.28 4.05
CA LEU A 235 -35.99 13.05 5.18
C LEU A 235 -36.74 12.49 6.40
N THR A 236 -36.78 11.17 6.51
CA THR A 236 -37.17 10.47 7.74
C THR A 236 -36.18 10.76 8.88
N LEU A 237 -36.53 10.43 10.13
CA LEU A 237 -35.62 10.59 11.28
C LEU A 237 -34.32 9.78 11.16
N SER A 238 -34.24 8.82 10.23
CA SER A 238 -33.06 7.98 9.98
C SER A 238 -32.97 7.66 8.49
N PRO A 239 -32.51 8.60 7.65
CA PRO A 239 -32.43 8.40 6.22
C PRO A 239 -31.54 7.20 5.89
N THR A 240 -32.03 6.29 5.05
CA THR A 240 -31.29 5.11 4.61
C THR A 240 -31.17 5.13 3.09
N LEU A 241 -29.94 5.10 2.60
CA LEU A 241 -29.64 4.97 1.18
C LEU A 241 -29.65 3.49 0.81
N VAL A 242 -30.46 3.11 -0.18
CA VAL A 242 -30.39 1.76 -0.76
C VAL A 242 -29.46 1.81 -1.97
N VAL A 243 -28.46 0.94 -1.97
CA VAL A 243 -27.55 0.73 -3.09
C VAL A 243 -27.84 -0.64 -3.69
N ASP A 244 -28.51 -0.67 -4.84
CA ASP A 244 -28.82 -1.87 -5.60
C ASP A 244 -27.90 -2.01 -6.81
N CYS A 245 -26.84 -2.81 -6.68
CA CYS A 245 -25.89 -3.03 -7.78
C CYS A 245 -26.36 -4.08 -8.81
N SER A 246 -27.64 -4.49 -8.82
CA SER A 246 -28.14 -5.57 -9.69
C SER A 246 -28.03 -5.23 -11.18
N GLU A 247 -28.28 -3.98 -11.56
CA GLU A 247 -28.12 -3.50 -12.92
C GLU A 247 -26.65 -3.32 -13.29
N LYS A 248 -26.29 -3.57 -14.54
CA LYS A 248 -24.91 -3.33 -15.02
C LYS A 248 -24.76 -1.86 -15.39
N LEU A 249 -23.65 -1.26 -14.99
CA LEU A 249 -23.29 0.07 -15.49
C LEU A 249 -22.67 -0.05 -16.86
N SER A 250 -22.91 0.96 -17.71
CA SER A 250 -22.25 1.09 -19.01
C SER A 250 -20.79 1.55 -18.89
N CYS A 251 -20.36 1.96 -17.70
CA CYS A 251 -19.00 2.41 -17.46
C CYS A 251 -18.00 1.24 -17.38
N LEU A 252 -16.73 1.55 -17.63
CA LEU A 252 -15.63 0.58 -17.58
C LEU A 252 -15.48 -0.05 -16.18
N PHE A 253 -15.87 0.67 -15.13
CA PHE A 253 -15.65 0.30 -13.73
C PHE A 253 -16.71 -0.65 -13.16
N ASP A 254 -17.66 -1.11 -13.97
CA ASP A 254 -18.65 -2.08 -13.53
C ASP A 254 -17.99 -3.41 -13.07
N PRO A 255 -18.36 -3.97 -11.90
CA PRO A 255 -17.76 -5.19 -11.37
C PRO A 255 -17.86 -6.42 -12.27
N SER A 256 -18.78 -6.46 -13.25
CA SER A 256 -18.83 -7.56 -14.23
C SER A 256 -17.64 -7.58 -15.18
N ASN A 257 -16.87 -6.49 -15.24
CA ASN A 257 -15.63 -6.40 -16.01
C ASN A 257 -14.41 -6.88 -15.21
N PHE A 258 -14.59 -7.45 -14.01
CA PHE A 258 -13.47 -7.97 -13.24
C PHE A 258 -12.87 -9.22 -13.88
N HIS A 259 -11.55 -9.29 -13.88
CA HIS A 259 -10.78 -10.35 -14.56
C HIS A 259 -11.23 -11.77 -14.17
N HIS A 260 -11.53 -12.00 -12.89
CA HIS A 260 -11.92 -13.32 -12.39
C HIS A 260 -13.33 -13.75 -12.81
N LEU A 261 -14.19 -12.81 -13.19
CA LEU A 261 -15.51 -13.10 -13.77
C LEU A 261 -15.45 -13.28 -15.28
N GLN A 262 -14.47 -12.66 -15.94
CA GLN A 262 -14.20 -12.82 -17.36
C GLN A 262 -13.41 -14.11 -17.67
N ASN A 263 -12.58 -14.58 -16.74
CA ASN A 263 -11.70 -15.75 -16.91
C ASN A 263 -11.92 -16.74 -15.75
N PRO A 264 -13.09 -17.40 -15.69
CA PRO A 264 -13.44 -18.28 -14.57
C PRO A 264 -12.50 -19.49 -14.47
N GLU A 265 -12.12 -20.11 -15.59
CA GLU A 265 -11.24 -21.28 -15.60
C GLU A 265 -9.85 -21.00 -15.02
N GLU A 266 -9.24 -19.86 -15.39
CA GLU A 266 -7.94 -19.45 -14.86
C GLU A 266 -8.05 -19.09 -13.36
N SER A 267 -9.18 -18.51 -12.95
CA SER A 267 -9.44 -18.15 -11.56
C SER A 267 -9.61 -19.39 -10.69
N ASP A 268 -10.36 -20.38 -11.15
CA ASP A 268 -10.57 -21.65 -10.46
C ASP A 268 -9.26 -22.44 -10.33
N ASP A 269 -8.41 -22.41 -11.36
CA ASP A 269 -7.06 -23.00 -11.29
C ASP A 269 -6.17 -22.32 -10.24
N LEU A 270 -6.22 -20.99 -10.13
CA LEU A 270 -5.50 -20.25 -9.09
C LEU A 270 -6.02 -20.59 -7.68
N ILE A 271 -7.34 -20.67 -7.50
CA ILE A 271 -7.95 -21.05 -6.21
C ILE A 271 -7.50 -22.45 -5.82
N ARG A 272 -7.55 -23.41 -6.75
CA ARG A 272 -7.07 -24.77 -6.52
C ARG A 272 -5.62 -24.80 -6.05
N LYS A 273 -4.72 -24.07 -6.73
CA LYS A 273 -3.30 -23.99 -6.36
C LYS A 273 -3.07 -23.41 -4.96
N VAL A 274 -3.86 -22.41 -4.57
CA VAL A 274 -3.81 -21.84 -3.22
C VAL A 274 -4.22 -22.90 -2.19
N LEU A 275 -5.32 -23.62 -2.43
CA LEU A 275 -5.78 -24.69 -1.54
C LEU A 275 -4.79 -25.85 -1.44
N GLU A 276 -4.17 -26.26 -2.54
CA GLU A 276 -3.09 -27.27 -2.56
C GLU A 276 -1.85 -26.80 -1.79
N THR A 277 -1.52 -25.51 -1.86
CA THR A 277 -0.39 -24.94 -1.12
C THR A 277 -0.69 -24.87 0.38
N GLU A 278 -1.88 -24.44 0.75
CA GLU A 278 -2.32 -24.39 2.16
C GLU A 278 -2.31 -25.79 2.78
N ASP A 279 -2.83 -26.79 2.07
CA ASP A 279 -2.80 -28.20 2.48
C ASP A 279 -1.37 -28.70 2.76
N GLN A 280 -0.41 -28.32 1.92
CA GLN A 280 0.99 -28.67 2.12
C GLN A 280 1.65 -27.94 3.30
N GLN A 281 1.19 -26.73 3.63
CA GLN A 281 1.78 -25.89 4.66
C GLN A 281 1.24 -26.17 6.05
N THR A 282 -0.08 -26.28 6.18
CA THR A 282 -0.77 -26.38 7.48
C THR A 282 -1.47 -27.72 7.66
N GLY A 283 -2.04 -28.28 6.58
CA GLY A 283 -2.88 -29.48 6.64
C GLY A 283 -4.16 -29.28 7.45
N ASP A 284 -4.56 -28.02 7.67
CA ASP A 284 -5.72 -27.63 8.47
C ASP A 284 -6.96 -27.51 7.58
N GLU A 285 -7.91 -28.44 7.74
CA GLU A 285 -9.14 -28.47 6.94
C GLU A 285 -10.07 -27.29 7.25
N ASP A 286 -10.08 -26.76 8.48
CA ASP A 286 -10.94 -25.64 8.84
C ASP A 286 -10.46 -24.37 8.11
N VAL A 287 -9.13 -24.16 8.04
CA VAL A 287 -8.53 -23.07 7.28
C VAL A 287 -8.79 -23.23 5.78
N LYS A 288 -8.69 -24.45 5.24
CA LYS A 288 -8.98 -24.72 3.82
C LYS A 288 -10.44 -24.46 3.47
N GLU A 289 -11.38 -24.85 4.32
CA GLU A 289 -12.80 -24.60 4.09
C GLU A 289 -13.10 -23.09 4.08
N ASP A 290 -12.56 -22.34 5.03
CA ASP A 290 -12.70 -20.88 5.11
C ASP A 290 -12.11 -20.16 3.89
N VAL A 291 -10.90 -20.56 3.47
CA VAL A 291 -10.23 -20.01 2.28
C VAL A 291 -11.03 -20.35 1.02
N SER A 292 -11.46 -21.60 0.87
CA SER A 292 -12.26 -22.06 -0.27
C SER A 292 -13.59 -21.31 -0.37
N TYR A 293 -14.30 -21.17 0.75
CA TYR A 293 -15.55 -20.42 0.81
C TYR A 293 -15.35 -18.95 0.43
N THR A 294 -14.31 -18.32 0.97
CA THR A 294 -14.00 -16.90 0.74
C THR A 294 -13.65 -16.65 -0.73
N LEU A 295 -12.74 -17.45 -1.30
CA LEU A 295 -12.31 -17.31 -2.68
C LEU A 295 -13.43 -17.67 -3.66
N GLY A 296 -14.17 -18.74 -3.39
CA GLY A 296 -15.31 -19.16 -4.20
C GLY A 296 -16.48 -18.16 -4.17
N ARG A 297 -16.60 -17.34 -3.12
CA ARG A 297 -17.59 -16.25 -3.10
C ARG A 297 -17.26 -15.15 -4.11
N ILE A 298 -15.97 -14.85 -4.30
CA ILE A 298 -15.49 -13.81 -5.21
C ILE A 298 -15.80 -14.20 -6.65
N THR A 299 -15.60 -15.46 -7.04
CA THR A 299 -15.84 -15.96 -8.41
C THR A 299 -17.32 -16.07 -8.79
N ARG A 300 -18.24 -16.10 -7.82
CA ARG A 300 -19.69 -16.19 -8.09
C ARG A 300 -20.31 -14.92 -8.68
N GLY A 301 -19.65 -13.77 -8.57
CA GLY A 301 -20.12 -12.51 -9.18
C GLY A 301 -21.49 -12.01 -8.71
N ARG A 302 -21.99 -12.46 -7.55
CA ARG A 302 -23.31 -12.04 -7.05
C ARG A 302 -23.31 -10.56 -6.66
N ARG A 303 -24.24 -9.80 -7.25
CA ARG A 303 -24.59 -8.42 -6.88
C ARG A 303 -25.64 -8.47 -5.78
N ILE A 304 -25.31 -8.00 -4.59
CA ILE A 304 -26.19 -8.03 -3.44
C ILE A 304 -26.54 -6.58 -3.08
N PRO A 305 -27.83 -6.19 -3.11
CA PRO A 305 -28.26 -4.88 -2.65
C PRO A 305 -27.82 -4.64 -1.21
N ARG A 306 -27.40 -3.41 -0.90
CA ARG A 306 -27.00 -3.00 0.45
C ARG A 306 -27.80 -1.80 0.89
N GLN A 307 -28.15 -1.79 2.16
CA GLN A 307 -28.69 -0.61 2.81
C GLN A 307 -27.53 0.08 3.54
N MET A 308 -27.34 1.36 3.24
CA MET A 308 -26.37 2.23 3.86
C MET A 308 -27.14 3.26 4.68
N GLY A 309 -26.98 3.22 5.99
CA GLY A 309 -27.59 4.15 6.94
C GLY A 309 -26.80 4.14 8.23
N ASP A 310 -27.28 4.86 9.26
CA ASP A 310 -26.72 4.76 10.61
C ASP A 310 -26.97 3.35 11.17
N GLU A 311 -26.09 2.40 10.83
CA GLU A 311 -25.97 1.16 11.58
C GLU A 311 -25.42 1.52 12.95
N HIS A 312 -26.25 1.43 14.00
CA HIS A 312 -25.77 1.50 15.39
C HIS A 312 -24.67 0.45 15.66
#